data_AF-A0A4U9IUJ8-F1
#
_entry.id   AF-A0A4U9IUJ8-F1
#
_cell.length_a   1.000
_cell.length_b   1.000
_cell.length_c   1.000
_cell.angle_alpha   90.00
_cell.angle_beta   90.00
_cell.angle_gamma   90.00
#
_symmetry.space_group_name_H-M   'P 1'
#
loop_
_entity.id
_entity.type
_entity.pdbx_description
1 polymer ?
#
loop_
_entity_poly.entity_id
_entity_poly.type
_entity_poly.pdbx_seq_one_letter_code
_entity_poly.pdbx_strand_id
1 'polypeptide(L)'
;MYSALKYQGKKLYEYARQGIEVPREARPITVYELLFIRHEGDELELEVHCSKGTYIRTIIDDLGEKLGCGAHVIYLRRLAVSKYPAERMVTLEQLQALVEQAQEQGIDAADLLDRC
;
A
#
# COMPACT_ATOMS: atom_id res chain seq x y z
N MET A 1 -7.73 -12.22 6.63
CA MET A 1 -8.05 -11.80 8.01
C MET A 1 -7.29 -10.54 8.50
N TYR A 2 -6.01 -10.34 8.17
CA TYR A 2 -5.23 -9.16 8.60
C TYR A 2 -5.58 -7.86 7.86
N SER A 3 -6.66 -7.19 8.30
CA SER A 3 -7.08 -5.89 7.78
C SER A 3 -7.70 -5.00 8.87
N ALA A 4 -7.81 -3.70 8.60
CA ALA A 4 -8.45 -2.72 9.48
C ALA A 4 -9.98 -2.64 9.33
N LEU A 5 -10.58 -3.50 8.50
CA LEU A 5 -12.04 -3.57 8.36
C LEU A 5 -12.67 -3.95 9.69
N LYS A 6 -13.88 -3.45 9.95
CA LYS A 6 -14.60 -3.79 11.16
C LYS A 6 -15.58 -4.93 10.93
N TYR A 7 -15.65 -5.84 11.89
CA TYR A 7 -16.70 -6.84 12.04
C TYR A 7 -17.22 -6.74 13.47
N GLN A 8 -18.52 -6.50 13.63
CA GLN A 8 -19.18 -6.33 14.94
C GLN A 8 -18.43 -5.36 15.89
N GLY A 9 -17.99 -4.21 15.35
CA GLY A 9 -17.34 -3.15 16.14
C GLY A 9 -15.83 -3.29 16.35
N LYS A 10 -15.23 -4.46 16.12
CA LYS A 10 -13.77 -4.71 16.25
C LYS A 10 -13.09 -4.86 14.89
N LYS A 11 -11.81 -4.51 14.78
CA LYS A 11 -11.06 -4.66 13.51
C LYS A 11 -10.72 -6.14 13.26
N LEU A 12 -10.72 -6.55 11.99
CA LEU A 12 -10.47 -7.95 11.61
C LEU A 12 -9.12 -8.49 12.08
N TYR A 13 -8.07 -7.65 12.13
CA TYR A 13 -6.78 -8.09 12.65
C TYR A 13 -6.83 -8.46 14.14
N GLU A 14 -7.79 -7.95 14.91
CA GLU A 14 -7.94 -8.29 16.33
C GLU A 14 -8.42 -9.73 16.49
N TYR A 15 -9.42 -10.14 15.71
CA TYR A 15 -9.88 -11.53 15.64
C TYR A 15 -8.77 -12.45 15.10
N ALA A 16 -8.06 -12.03 14.06
CA ALA A 16 -6.97 -12.79 13.47
C ALA A 16 -5.86 -13.13 14.49
N ARG A 17 -5.48 -12.15 15.32
CA ARG A 17 -4.48 -12.35 16.39
C ARG A 17 -4.95 -13.29 17.50
N GLN A 18 -6.27 -13.47 17.64
CA GLN A 18 -6.88 -14.43 18.57
C GLN A 18 -7.09 -15.81 17.94
N GLY A 19 -6.67 -16.01 16.67
CA GLY A 19 -6.95 -17.23 15.92
C GLY A 19 -8.43 -17.40 15.54
N ILE A 20 -9.23 -16.33 15.64
CA ILE A 20 -10.65 -16.35 15.31
C ILE A 20 -10.82 -15.91 13.86
N GLU A 21 -11.34 -16.80 13.03
CA GLU A 21 -11.77 -16.46 11.68
C GLU A 21 -13.20 -15.92 11.70
N VAL A 22 -13.47 -14.90 10.88
CA VAL A 22 -14.81 -14.32 10.77
C VAL A 22 -15.24 -14.27 9.31
N PRO A 23 -16.55 -14.36 9.03
CA PRO A 23 -17.08 -14.26 7.67
C PRO A 23 -16.65 -12.93 7.03
N ARG A 24 -16.22 -13.01 5.76
CA ARG A 24 -15.89 -11.83 4.94
C ARG A 24 -16.70 -11.88 3.66
N GLU A 25 -17.45 -10.83 3.41
CA GLU A 25 -18.08 -10.65 2.10
C GLU A 25 -17.01 -10.26 1.07
N ALA A 26 -17.06 -10.91 -0.09
CA ALA A 26 -16.29 -10.50 -1.24
C ALA A 26 -16.73 -9.10 -1.66
N ARG A 27 -15.77 -8.23 -1.97
CA ARG A 27 -16.05 -6.87 -2.42
C ARG A 27 -15.56 -6.70 -3.85
N PRO A 28 -16.37 -6.10 -4.73
CA PRO A 28 -15.94 -5.86 -6.09
C PRO A 28 -14.74 -4.90 -6.08
N ILE A 29 -13.72 -5.28 -6.82
CA ILE A 29 -12.55 -4.45 -7.12
C ILE A 29 -12.33 -4.47 -8.63
N THR A 30 -11.64 -3.45 -9.13
CA THR A 30 -11.24 -3.38 -10.53
C THR A 30 -9.73 -3.31 -10.58
N VAL A 31 -9.12 -4.24 -11.32
CA VAL A 31 -7.72 -4.14 -11.76
C VAL A 31 -7.77 -3.50 -13.15
N TYR A 32 -7.33 -2.24 -13.23
CA TYR A 32 -7.32 -1.49 -14.49
C TYR A 32 -6.15 -1.93 -15.37
N GLU A 33 -5.02 -2.24 -14.76
CA GLU A 33 -3.81 -2.71 -15.44
C GLU A 33 -3.00 -3.60 -14.49
N LEU A 34 -2.37 -4.63 -15.05
CA LEU A 34 -1.43 -5.51 -14.38
C LEU A 34 -0.26 -5.78 -15.31
N LEU A 35 0.91 -5.28 -14.94
CA LEU A 35 2.14 -5.43 -15.71
C LEU A 35 3.03 -6.48 -15.05
N PHE A 36 3.50 -7.42 -15.86
CA PHE A 36 4.57 -8.34 -15.49
C PHE A 36 5.91 -7.63 -15.66
N ILE A 37 6.66 -7.49 -14.57
CA ILE A 37 7.97 -6.82 -14.58
C ILE A 37 9.09 -7.84 -14.76
N ARG A 38 9.16 -8.83 -13.86
CA ARG A 38 10.14 -9.92 -13.93
C ARG A 38 9.73 -11.12 -13.08
N HIS A 39 10.35 -12.26 -13.38
CA HIS A 39 10.31 -13.47 -12.56
C HIS A 39 11.73 -14.05 -12.49
N GLU A 40 12.28 -14.11 -11.28
CA GLU A 40 13.66 -14.52 -11.03
C GLU A 40 13.71 -15.44 -9.81
N GLY A 41 14.05 -16.71 -10.01
CA GLY A 41 13.99 -17.71 -8.94
C GLY A 41 12.56 -17.84 -8.41
N ASP A 42 12.38 -17.62 -7.10
CA ASP A 42 11.09 -17.66 -6.41
C ASP A 42 10.44 -16.26 -6.26
N GLU A 43 11.00 -15.23 -6.91
CA GLU A 43 10.50 -13.86 -6.85
C GLU A 43 9.76 -13.46 -8.13
N LEU A 44 8.52 -12.98 -7.97
CA LEU A 44 7.70 -12.40 -9.02
C LEU A 44 7.46 -10.92 -8.72
N GLU A 45 7.79 -10.05 -9.67
CA GLU A 45 7.54 -8.61 -9.57
C GLU A 45 6.45 -8.17 -10.55
N LEU A 46 5.46 -7.46 -10.01
CA LEU A 46 4.28 -6.97 -10.74
C LEU A 46 4.04 -5.50 -10.40
N GLU A 47 3.56 -4.75 -11.38
CA GLU A 47 2.97 -3.42 -11.17
C GLU A 47 1.46 -3.49 -11.40
N VAL A 48 0.67 -2.91 -10.49
CA VAL A 48 -0.79 -3.05 -10.49
C VAL A 48 -1.48 -1.71 -10.32
N HIS A 49 -2.27 -1.31 -11.32
CA HIS A 49 -3.20 -0.20 -11.22
C HIS A 49 -4.59 -0.73 -10.86
N CYS A 50 -5.14 -0.31 -9.71
CA CYS A 50 -6.37 -0.88 -9.18
C CYS A 50 -7.29 0.14 -8.50
N SER A 51 -8.55 -0.23 -8.32
CA SER A 51 -9.55 0.55 -7.59
C SER A 51 -9.24 0.64 -6.10
N LYS A 52 -9.87 1.60 -5.41
CA LYS A 52 -9.78 1.72 -3.94
C LYS A 52 -10.18 0.43 -3.23
N GLY A 53 -9.56 0.16 -2.09
CA GLY A 53 -9.90 -1.00 -1.26
C GLY A 53 -9.35 -2.35 -1.76
N THR A 54 -8.54 -2.34 -2.82
CA THR A 54 -7.84 -3.52 -3.31
C THR A 54 -6.73 -3.92 -2.34
N TYR A 55 -6.69 -5.18 -1.96
CA TYR A 55 -5.63 -5.75 -1.12
C TYR A 55 -4.64 -6.50 -1.99
N ILE A 56 -3.51 -5.88 -2.34
CA ILE A 56 -2.44 -6.53 -3.13
C ILE A 56 -2.01 -7.85 -2.49
N ARG A 57 -1.93 -7.91 -1.15
CA ARG A 57 -1.66 -9.14 -0.41
C ARG A 57 -2.63 -10.28 -0.73
N THR A 58 -3.92 -9.99 -0.91
CA THR A 58 -4.92 -11.00 -1.29
C THR A 58 -4.79 -11.39 -2.75
N ILE A 59 -4.46 -10.45 -3.65
CA ILE A 59 -4.19 -10.78 -5.06
C ILE A 59 -3.02 -11.77 -5.16
N ILE A 60 -1.94 -11.54 -4.42
CA ILE A 60 -0.76 -12.42 -4.44
C ILE A 60 -1.05 -13.78 -3.80
N ASP A 61 -1.79 -13.82 -2.69
CA ASP A 61 -2.27 -15.06 -2.06
C ASP A 61 -3.10 -15.90 -3.06
N ASP A 62 -4.13 -15.28 -3.66
CA ASP A 62 -4.98 -15.91 -4.68
C ASP A 62 -4.19 -16.36 -5.92
N LEU A 63 -3.19 -15.59 -6.35
CA LEU A 63 -2.32 -15.93 -7.48
C LEU A 63 -1.44 -17.13 -7.14
N GLY A 64 -0.85 -17.17 -5.94
CA GLY A 64 -0.05 -18.29 -5.46
C GLY A 64 -0.85 -19.59 -5.38
N GLU A 65 -2.09 -19.52 -4.90
CA GLU A 65 -3.03 -20.66 -4.90
C GLU A 65 -3.36 -21.11 -6.32
N LYS A 66 -3.61 -20.18 -7.25
CA LYS A 66 -3.85 -20.51 -8.67
C LYS A 66 -2.65 -21.14 -9.36
N LEU A 67 -1.44 -20.77 -8.96
CA LEU A 67 -0.19 -21.35 -9.45
C LEU A 67 0.16 -22.68 -8.76
N GLY A 68 -0.50 -23.00 -7.65
CA GLY A 68 -0.31 -24.26 -6.90
C GLY A 68 0.95 -24.31 -6.04
N CYS A 69 1.65 -23.18 -5.86
CA CYS A 69 2.86 -23.08 -5.04
C CYS A 69 2.70 -22.20 -3.80
N GLY A 70 1.62 -21.41 -3.73
CA GLY A 70 1.46 -20.36 -2.73
C GLY A 70 2.37 -19.15 -3.02
N ALA A 71 1.98 -17.98 -2.55
CA ALA A 71 2.78 -16.76 -2.69
C ALA A 71 2.43 -15.77 -1.59
N HIS A 72 3.41 -14.96 -1.18
CA HIS A 72 3.19 -13.87 -0.24
C HIS A 72 4.00 -12.64 -0.66
N VAL A 73 3.53 -11.47 -0.22
CA VAL A 73 4.18 -10.20 -0.54
C VAL A 73 5.41 -10.02 0.35
N ILE A 74 6.60 -9.93 -0.26
CA ILE A 74 7.87 -9.59 0.41
C ILE A 74 8.24 -8.10 0.26
N TYR A 75 7.75 -7.44 -0.80
CA TYR A 75 7.96 -6.02 -1.08
C TYR A 75 6.66 -5.40 -1.59
N LEU A 76 6.33 -4.20 -1.09
CA LEU A 76 5.17 -3.44 -1.56
C LEU A 76 5.45 -1.95 -1.46
N ARG A 77 5.44 -1.27 -2.60
CA ARG A 77 5.53 0.19 -2.70
C ARG A 77 4.31 0.72 -3.44
N ARG A 78 3.66 1.74 -2.87
CA ARG A 78 2.60 2.47 -3.56
C ARG A 78 3.23 3.60 -4.35
N LEU A 79 3.20 3.52 -5.68
CA LEU A 79 3.83 4.49 -6.58
C LEU A 79 3.04 5.80 -6.66
N ALA A 80 1.71 5.73 -6.67
CA ALA A 80 0.84 6.90 -6.78
C ALA A 80 -0.51 6.69 -6.07
N VAL A 81 -1.24 7.80 -5.86
CA VAL A 81 -2.63 7.82 -5.39
C VAL A 81 -3.40 8.83 -6.23
N SER A 82 -4.45 8.37 -6.93
CA SER A 82 -5.26 9.25 -7.78
C SER A 82 -4.38 10.02 -8.77
N LYS A 83 -4.54 11.33 -8.88
CA LYS A 83 -3.78 12.23 -9.76
C LYS A 83 -2.69 13.00 -9.01
N TYR A 84 -2.31 12.59 -7.79
CA TYR A 84 -1.20 13.23 -7.10
C TYR A 84 0.10 12.90 -7.86
N PRO A 85 0.88 13.92 -8.27
CA PRO A 85 2.16 13.72 -8.95
C PRO A 85 3.14 13.01 -8.03
N ALA A 86 3.74 11.92 -8.51
CA ALA A 86 4.66 11.10 -7.71
C ALA A 86 5.95 11.88 -7.36
N GLU A 87 6.33 12.83 -8.21
CA GLU A 87 7.50 13.69 -8.06
C GLU A 87 7.39 14.64 -6.86
N ARG A 88 6.15 14.89 -6.38
CA ARG A 88 5.86 15.73 -5.21
C ARG A 88 5.80 14.91 -3.91
N MET A 89 6.06 13.60 -3.97
CA MET A 89 6.10 12.76 -2.77
C MET A 89 7.40 13.02 -2.01
N VAL A 90 7.27 13.51 -0.78
CA VAL A 90 8.41 13.79 0.11
C VAL A 90 8.60 12.68 1.14
N THR A 91 9.86 12.39 1.47
CA THR A 91 10.21 11.51 2.60
C THR A 91 10.14 12.27 3.93
N LEU A 92 10.18 11.52 5.04
CA LEU A 92 10.19 12.13 6.37
C LEU A 92 11.49 12.92 6.62
N GLU A 93 12.61 12.43 6.11
CA GLU A 93 13.92 13.07 6.21
C GLU A 93 13.94 14.38 5.41
N GLN A 94 13.37 14.39 4.21
CA GLN A 94 13.21 15.61 3.43
C GLN A 94 12.33 16.63 4.16
N LEU A 95 11.22 16.17 4.77
CA LEU A 95 10.35 17.05 5.55
C LEU A 95 11.07 17.63 6.77
N GLN A 96 11.89 16.85 7.47
CA GLN A 96 12.71 17.34 8.59
C GLN A 96 13.71 18.41 8.14
N ALA A 97 14.42 18.19 7.03
CA ALA A 97 15.36 19.15 6.48
C ALA A 97 14.66 20.47 6.08
N LEU A 98 13.45 20.40 5.51
CA LEU A 98 12.66 21.60 5.18
C LEU A 98 12.24 22.37 6.44
N VAL A 99 11.91 21.68 7.53
CA VAL A 99 11.54 22.30 8.81
C VAL A 99 12.74 23.01 9.42
N GLU A 100 13.91 22.38 9.43
CA GLU A 100 15.16 23.00 9.90
C GLU A 100 15.51 24.25 9.07
N GLN A 101 15.41 24.14 7.74
CA GLN A 101 15.63 25.26 6.82
C GLN A 101 14.64 26.42 7.05
N ALA A 102 13.36 26.12 7.29
CA ALA A 102 12.34 27.13 7.56
C ALA A 102 12.61 27.88 8.88
N GLN A 103 13.07 27.16 9.90
CA GLN A 103 13.46 27.75 11.19
C GLN A 103 14.65 28.71 11.05
N GLU A 104 15.68 28.32 10.30
CA GLU A 104 16.82 29.19 10.02
C GLU A 104 16.43 30.47 9.25
N GLN A 105 15.45 30.36 8.35
CA GLN A 105 14.96 31.48 7.54
C GLN A 105 13.87 32.30 8.24
N GLY A 106 13.34 31.84 9.38
CA GLY A 106 12.23 32.48 10.09
C GLY A 106 10.92 32.50 9.30
N ILE A 107 10.67 31.49 8.45
CA ILE A 107 9.45 31.35 7.63
C ILE A 107 8.66 30.09 8.02
N ASP A 108 7.45 29.92 7.47
CA ASP A 108 6.68 28.70 7.65
C ASP A 108 7.23 27.56 6.77
N ALA A 109 7.31 26.35 7.31
CA ALA A 109 7.75 25.17 6.56
C ALA A 109 6.80 24.83 5.39
N ALA A 110 5.52 25.19 5.50
CA ALA A 110 4.55 25.04 4.41
C ALA A 110 4.95 25.84 3.16
N ASP A 111 5.54 27.02 3.35
CA ASP A 111 5.98 27.87 2.22
C ASP A 111 7.10 27.23 1.41
N LEU A 112 7.95 26.41 2.04
CA LEU A 112 8.98 25.64 1.35
C LEU A 112 8.40 24.37 0.72
N LEU A 113 7.50 23.68 1.43
CA LEU A 113 6.88 22.45 0.95
C LEU A 113 6.02 22.66 -0.30
N ASP A 114 5.26 23.75 -0.36
CA ASP A 114 4.38 24.04 -1.49
C ASP A 114 5.16 24.42 -2.77
N ARG A 115 6.41 24.83 -2.64
CA ARG A 115 7.30 25.16 -3.77
C ARG A 115 8.02 23.96 -4.36
N CYS A 116 8.20 22.88 -3.60
CA CYS A 116 8.89 21.64 -4.00
C CYS A 116 7.99 20.72 -4.83
#